data_AF-A0A7H8IST6-F1
#
_entry.id   AF-A0A7H8IST6-F1
#
_cell.length_a   1.000
_cell.length_b   1.000
_cell.length_c   1.000
_cell.angle_alpha   90.00
_cell.angle_beta   90.00
_cell.angle_gamma   90.00
#
_symmetry.space_group_name_H-M   'P 1'
#
loop_
_entity.id
_entity.type
_entity.pdbx_description
1 polymer ?
#
loop_
_entity_poly.entity_id
_entity_poly.type
_entity_poly.pdbx_seq_one_letter_code
_entity_poly.pdbx_strand_id
1 'polypeptide(L)'
;MDGDDGLVGRWSSAPFDYGAMESSELGFLPDGRGWSVWASAGEGLSATRFRWHCPAPGRLVLRAEWQTSGTWAPGRGGWCFASVDSSGPVDGTTATAYTLGPETPPGGGQTPLWAVRFAESVEFSHLFAREEGPVRPDQDPSSGDFPHP
;
A
#
# COMPACT_ATOMS: atom_id res chain seq x y z
N MET A 1 8.98 -13.78 14.62
CA MET A 1 8.23 -12.87 13.74
C MET A 1 9.05 -12.81 12.48
N ASP A 2 8.53 -13.37 11.38
CA ASP A 2 9.25 -13.46 10.10
C ASP A 2 8.99 -12.21 9.27
N GLY A 3 9.17 -11.02 9.85
CA GLY A 3 8.96 -9.73 9.18
C GLY A 3 10.26 -8.93 9.14
N ASP A 4 10.42 -8.08 8.12
CA ASP A 4 11.50 -7.08 8.05
C ASP A 4 10.99 -5.75 8.62
N ASP A 5 11.57 -5.31 9.74
CA ASP A 5 11.24 -4.04 10.40
C ASP A 5 11.42 -2.83 9.48
N GLY A 6 12.28 -2.94 8.45
CA GLY A 6 12.47 -1.91 7.43
C GLY A 6 11.23 -1.67 6.56
N LEU A 7 10.35 -2.67 6.42
CA LEU A 7 9.08 -2.54 5.69
C LEU A 7 7.98 -1.91 6.52
N VAL A 8 7.99 -2.08 7.85
CA VAL A 8 6.93 -1.62 8.75
C VAL A 8 6.77 -0.12 8.62
N GLY A 9 5.62 0.37 8.14
CA GLY A 9 5.33 1.78 7.92
C GLY A 9 4.34 2.04 6.78
N ARG A 10 4.21 3.32 6.42
CA ARG A 10 3.37 3.78 5.30
C ARG A 10 4.23 4.09 4.09
N TRP A 11 3.73 3.74 2.91
CA TRP A 11 4.41 3.93 1.65
C TRP A 11 3.45 4.45 0.58
N SER A 12 3.91 5.37 -0.27
CA SER A 12 3.10 5.97 -1.33
C SER A 12 3.87 5.99 -2.64
N SER A 13 3.23 5.58 -3.74
CA SER A 13 3.82 5.66 -5.08
C SER A 13 3.69 7.05 -5.71
N ALA A 14 2.88 7.95 -5.12
CA ALA A 14 2.58 9.27 -5.67
C ALA A 14 3.81 10.11 -6.09
N PRO A 15 4.96 10.09 -5.35
CA PRO A 15 6.16 10.79 -5.80
C PRO A 15 6.76 10.27 -7.10
N PHE A 16 6.48 9.01 -7.48
CA PHE A 16 7.04 8.35 -8.65
C PHE A 16 6.06 8.29 -9.84
N ASP A 17 4.77 8.47 -9.60
CA ASP A 17 3.70 8.32 -10.60
C ASP A 17 3.41 9.62 -11.38
N TYR A 18 4.45 10.38 -11.75
CA TYR A 18 4.26 11.68 -12.42
C TYR A 18 3.50 11.54 -13.75
N GLY A 19 2.32 12.17 -13.82
CA GLY A 19 1.44 12.14 -14.99
C GLY A 19 0.50 10.93 -15.06
N ALA A 20 0.54 10.01 -14.07
CA ALA A 20 -0.44 8.95 -13.94
C ALA A 20 -1.75 9.48 -13.36
N MET A 21 -2.87 8.87 -13.76
CA MET A 21 -4.19 9.13 -13.16
C MET A 21 -4.47 8.22 -11.95
N GLU A 22 -3.51 7.35 -11.64
CA GLU A 22 -3.58 6.32 -10.62
C GLU A 22 -2.45 6.53 -9.62
N SER A 23 -2.72 6.21 -8.36
CA SER A 23 -1.70 6.11 -7.32
C SER A 23 -1.97 4.91 -6.44
N SER A 24 -0.95 4.48 -5.72
CA SER A 24 -1.04 3.37 -4.78
C SER A 24 -0.40 3.71 -3.45
N GLU A 25 -1.00 3.22 -2.37
CA GLU A 25 -0.50 3.36 -1.01
C GLU A 25 -0.44 2.00 -0.33
N LEU A 26 0.52 1.82 0.57
CA LEU A 26 0.71 0.61 1.35
C LEU A 26 0.90 0.95 2.82
N GLY A 27 0.35 0.10 3.70
CA GLY A 27 0.64 0.09 5.12
C GLY A 27 1.07 -1.30 5.57
N PHE A 28 2.27 -1.42 6.14
CA PHE A 28 2.77 -2.64 6.77
C PHE A 28 2.78 -2.50 8.28
N LEU A 29 1.92 -3.21 9.00
CA LEU A 29 1.88 -3.24 10.46
C LEU A 29 2.90 -4.25 11.01
N PRO A 30 3.49 -4.01 12.19
CA PRO A 30 4.52 -4.88 12.76
C PRO A 30 4.01 -6.27 13.16
N ASP A 31 2.69 -6.47 13.27
CA ASP A 31 2.08 -7.76 13.61
C ASP A 31 1.78 -8.65 12.38
N GLY A 32 2.31 -8.28 11.22
CA GLY A 32 2.11 -9.00 9.96
C GLY A 32 0.78 -8.71 9.29
N ARG A 33 -0.04 -7.76 9.78
CA ARG A 33 -1.17 -7.22 9.02
C ARG A 33 -0.72 -6.06 8.13
N GLY A 34 -1.50 -5.76 7.11
CA GLY A 34 -1.27 -4.59 6.29
C GLY A 34 -2.45 -4.32 5.35
N TRP A 35 -2.32 -3.25 4.60
CA TRP A 35 -3.29 -2.87 3.59
C TRP A 35 -2.56 -2.27 2.38
N SER A 36 -3.20 -2.41 1.23
CA SER A 36 -2.86 -1.70 0.00
C SER A 36 -4.07 -0.93 -0.49
N VAL A 37 -3.81 0.19 -1.14
CA VAL A 37 -4.81 1.04 -1.76
C VAL A 37 -4.38 1.27 -3.19
N TRP A 38 -5.32 1.13 -4.11
CA TRP A 38 -5.23 1.66 -5.46
C TRP A 38 -6.33 2.70 -5.64
N ALA A 39 -5.96 3.89 -6.08
CA ALA A 39 -6.87 4.99 -6.33
C ALA A 39 -6.71 5.47 -7.77
N SER A 40 -7.81 5.68 -8.47
CA SER A 40 -7.88 6.23 -9.82
C SER A 40 -8.83 7.42 -9.86
N ALA A 41 -8.42 8.49 -10.54
CA ALA A 41 -9.27 9.66 -10.74
C ALA A 41 -10.53 9.35 -11.60
N GLY A 42 -10.51 8.27 -12.39
CA GLY A 42 -11.61 7.89 -13.29
C GLY A 42 -12.41 6.67 -12.85
N GLU A 43 -11.81 5.75 -12.08
CA GLU A 43 -12.41 4.43 -11.78
C GLU A 43 -12.77 4.23 -10.30
N GLY A 44 -12.23 5.03 -9.39
CA GLY A 44 -12.57 4.96 -7.96
C GLY A 44 -11.42 4.48 -7.09
N LEU A 45 -11.74 3.70 -6.07
CA LEU A 45 -10.83 3.27 -5.02
C LEU A 45 -11.00 1.78 -4.77
N SER A 46 -9.89 1.08 -4.59
CA SER A 46 -9.85 -0.28 -4.10
C SER A 46 -8.87 -0.35 -2.92
N ALA A 47 -9.30 -0.96 -1.83
CA ALA A 47 -8.48 -1.20 -0.66
C ALA A 47 -8.45 -2.71 -0.37
N THR A 48 -7.26 -3.29 -0.30
CA THR A 48 -7.05 -4.71 -0.01
C THR A 48 -6.35 -4.86 1.33
N ARG A 49 -6.93 -5.62 2.25
CA ARG A 49 -6.27 -6.06 3.48
C ARG A 49 -5.51 -7.33 3.23
N PHE A 50 -4.30 -7.40 3.77
CA PHE A 50 -3.47 -8.58 3.63
C PHE A 50 -2.75 -8.94 4.93
N ARG A 51 -2.32 -10.20 4.98
CA ARG A 51 -1.22 -10.65 5.83
C ARG A 51 0.08 -10.60 5.06
N TRP A 52 1.16 -10.24 5.74
CA TRP A 52 2.48 -10.21 5.14
C TRP A 52 3.53 -10.88 6.03
N HIS A 53 4.54 -11.43 5.37
CA HIS A 53 5.76 -11.94 6.00
C HIS A 53 6.89 -12.00 4.97
N CYS A 54 8.10 -12.18 5.46
CA CYS A 54 9.34 -12.29 4.71
C CYS A 54 9.92 -13.70 4.85
N PRO A 55 9.60 -14.64 3.93
CA PRO A 55 10.07 -16.02 4.04
C PRO A 55 11.60 -16.18 3.88
N ALA A 56 12.26 -15.15 3.32
CA ALA A 56 13.69 -15.03 3.20
C ALA A 56 14.08 -13.54 3.10
N PRO A 57 15.33 -13.15 3.36
CA PRO A 57 15.79 -11.77 3.18
C PRO A 57 15.49 -11.25 1.76
N GLY A 58 14.90 -10.06 1.66
CA GLY A 58 14.54 -9.45 0.37
C GLY A 58 13.38 -10.15 -0.36
N ARG A 59 12.65 -11.05 0.30
CA ARG A 59 11.42 -11.68 -0.23
C ARG A 59 10.23 -11.28 0.61
N LEU A 60 9.14 -10.93 -0.04
CA LEU A 60 7.88 -10.54 0.57
C LEU A 60 6.76 -11.41 0.01
N VAL A 61 5.91 -11.90 0.91
CA VAL A 61 4.66 -12.58 0.55
C VAL A 61 3.51 -11.79 1.14
N LEU A 62 2.56 -11.40 0.29
CA LEU A 62 1.30 -10.76 0.64
C LEU A 62 0.18 -11.77 0.40
N ARG A 63 -0.64 -12.02 1.42
CA ARG A 63 -1.86 -12.81 1.32
C ARG A 63 -3.05 -11.89 1.51
N ALA A 64 -3.74 -11.56 0.43
CA ALA A 64 -4.98 -10.82 0.48
C ALA A 64 -6.05 -11.64 1.19
N GLU A 65 -6.79 -11.00 2.09
CA GLU A 65 -7.86 -11.63 2.88
C GLU A 65 -9.21 -10.96 2.67
N TRP A 66 -9.20 -9.66 2.35
CA TRP A 66 -10.41 -8.87 2.17
C TRP A 66 -10.16 -7.74 1.19
N GLN A 67 -11.12 -7.46 0.31
CA GLN A 67 -11.06 -6.33 -0.60
C GLN A 67 -12.36 -5.53 -0.52
N THR A 68 -12.22 -4.21 -0.53
CA THR A 68 -13.32 -3.25 -0.61
C THR A 68 -13.08 -2.33 -1.80
N SER A 69 -14.09 -2.11 -2.63
CA SER A 69 -14.02 -1.19 -3.75
C SER A 69 -15.23 -0.26 -3.78
N GLY A 70 -15.04 0.92 -4.36
CA GLY A 70 -16.09 1.91 -4.52
C GLY A 70 -15.56 3.26 -4.95
N THR A 71 -16.29 4.33 -4.64
CA THR A 71 -15.89 5.70 -4.96
C THR A 71 -15.13 6.32 -3.80
N TRP A 72 -14.26 7.30 -4.08
CA TRP A 72 -13.50 7.99 -3.04
C TRP A 72 -13.96 9.44 -2.82
N ALA A 73 -13.68 9.94 -1.62
CA ALA A 73 -13.66 11.35 -1.28
C ALA A 73 -12.36 11.70 -0.52
N PRO A 74 -11.93 12.97 -0.55
CA PRO A 74 -10.82 13.43 0.28
C PRO A 74 -11.13 13.22 1.77
N GLY A 75 -10.23 12.56 2.50
CA GLY A 75 -10.37 12.25 3.92
C GLY A 75 -9.31 12.89 4.81
N ARG A 76 -9.36 12.61 6.12
CA ARG A 76 -8.31 13.02 7.06
C ARG A 76 -7.05 12.16 6.84
N GLY A 77 -6.10 12.68 6.06
CA GLY A 77 -4.77 12.09 5.91
C GLY A 77 -4.63 11.05 4.80
N GLY A 78 -5.55 11.04 3.82
CA GLY A 78 -5.50 10.15 2.67
C GLY A 78 -6.87 9.99 2.00
N TRP A 79 -7.01 8.89 1.25
CA TRP A 79 -8.25 8.49 0.60
C TRP A 79 -9.24 7.88 1.59
N CYS A 80 -10.54 8.18 1.43
CA CYS A 80 -11.62 7.51 2.15
C CYS A 80 -12.70 7.08 1.16
N PHE A 81 -13.40 5.99 1.45
CA PHE A 81 -14.56 5.59 0.68
C PHE A 81 -15.71 6.60 0.87
N ALA A 82 -16.22 7.12 -0.26
CA ALA A 82 -17.45 7.91 -0.29
C ALA A 82 -18.67 6.99 -0.43
N SER A 83 -18.53 5.92 -1.21
CA SER A 83 -19.47 4.80 -1.30
C SER A 83 -18.68 3.50 -1.43
N VAL A 84 -19.28 2.40 -0.97
CA VAL A 84 -18.77 1.04 -1.17
C VAL A 84 -19.68 0.34 -2.17
N ASP A 85 -19.09 -0.10 -3.28
CA ASP A 85 -19.80 -0.83 -4.33
C ASP A 85 -19.69 -2.34 -4.10
N SER A 86 -18.53 -2.80 -3.61
CA SER A 86 -18.32 -4.19 -3.24
C SER A 86 -17.38 -4.31 -2.03
N SER A 87 -17.64 -5.31 -1.19
CA SER A 87 -16.73 -5.66 -0.11
C SER A 87 -16.89 -7.12 0.26
N GLY A 88 -15.78 -7.83 0.40
CA GLY A 88 -15.83 -9.25 0.72
C GLY A 88 -14.46 -9.91 0.86
N PRO A 89 -14.47 -11.18 1.29
CA PRO A 89 -13.25 -11.96 1.39
C PRO A 89 -12.68 -12.23 0.00
N VAL A 90 -11.36 -12.21 -0.09
CA VAL A 90 -10.61 -12.60 -1.28
C VAL A 90 -9.52 -13.59 -0.86
N ASP A 91 -9.10 -14.43 -1.80
CA ASP A 91 -7.95 -15.32 -1.60
C ASP A 91 -6.98 -15.10 -2.75
N GLY A 92 -5.95 -14.32 -2.46
CA GLY A 92 -4.91 -13.94 -3.41
C GLY A 92 -3.56 -13.95 -2.72
N THR A 93 -2.54 -14.50 -3.37
CA THR A 93 -1.17 -14.49 -2.85
C THR A 93 -0.23 -13.87 -3.87
N THR A 94 0.48 -12.82 -3.46
CA THR A 94 1.53 -12.17 -4.23
C THR A 94 2.87 -12.42 -3.56
N ALA A 95 3.81 -13.03 -4.27
CA ALA A 95 5.17 -13.25 -3.79
C ALA A 95 6.15 -12.47 -4.67
N THR A 96 6.90 -11.54 -4.08
CA THR A 96 7.81 -10.64 -4.81
C THR A 96 9.14 -10.52 -4.10
N ALA A 97 10.17 -10.12 -4.84
CA ALA A 97 11.41 -9.66 -4.25
C ALA A 97 11.31 -8.16 -3.97
N TYR A 98 12.03 -7.66 -2.95
CA TYR A 98 12.06 -6.23 -2.65
C TYR A 98 13.46 -5.74 -2.29
N THR A 99 13.68 -4.46 -2.51
CA THR A 99 14.87 -3.73 -2.04
C THR A 99 14.47 -2.40 -1.41
N LEU A 100 15.07 -2.09 -0.26
CA LEU A 100 14.94 -0.78 0.40
C LEU A 100 16.16 0.08 0.07
N GLY A 101 15.93 1.36 -0.20
CA GLY A 101 17.03 2.28 -0.48
C GLY A 101 16.56 3.68 -0.88
N PRO A 102 17.50 4.63 -1.04
CA PRO A 102 17.18 5.95 -1.56
C PRO A 102 16.85 5.88 -3.06
N GLU A 103 15.77 6.53 -3.46
CA GLU A 103 15.30 6.60 -4.85
C GLU A 103 14.96 8.06 -5.19
N THR A 104 15.27 8.47 -6.42
CA THR A 104 15.08 9.86 -6.88
C THR A 104 13.82 9.95 -7.73
N PRO A 105 12.80 10.70 -7.30
CA PRO A 105 11.62 10.97 -8.13
C PRO A 105 11.96 11.59 -9.49
N PRO A 106 11.18 11.28 -10.55
CA PRO A 106 11.30 11.97 -11.83
C PRO A 106 11.02 13.46 -11.68
N GLY A 107 11.71 14.31 -12.46
CA GLY A 107 11.47 15.76 -12.50
C GLY A 107 12.69 16.65 -12.20
N GLY A 108 13.84 16.08 -11.83
CA GLY A 108 15.11 16.79 -11.68
C GLY A 108 15.17 17.74 -10.46
N GLY A 109 16.15 17.55 -9.58
CA GLY A 109 16.42 18.46 -8.45
C GLY A 109 15.70 18.12 -7.14
N GLN A 110 15.08 16.94 -7.01
CA GLN A 110 14.48 16.48 -5.76
C GLN A 110 15.48 15.69 -4.91
N THR A 111 15.41 15.86 -3.59
CA THR A 111 16.16 15.05 -2.62
C THR A 111 15.74 13.57 -2.74
N PRO A 112 16.68 12.61 -2.74
CA PRO A 112 16.33 11.19 -2.73
C PRO A 112 15.41 10.86 -1.55
N LEU A 113 14.35 10.10 -1.83
CA LEU A 113 13.39 9.61 -0.85
C LEU A 113 13.75 8.17 -0.47
N TRP A 114 13.62 7.82 0.81
CA TRP A 114 13.72 6.41 1.19
C TRP A 114 12.53 5.66 0.59
N ALA A 115 12.78 4.57 -0.12
CA ALA A 115 11.76 3.87 -0.90
C ALA A 115 11.91 2.35 -0.81
N VAL A 116 10.81 1.66 -1.11
CA VAL A 116 10.78 0.23 -1.38
C VAL A 116 10.48 0.00 -2.85
N ARG A 117 11.30 -0.84 -3.48
CA ARG A 117 11.10 -1.31 -4.85
C ARG A 117 10.73 -2.79 -4.83
N PHE A 118 9.65 -3.14 -5.53
CA PHE A 118 9.22 -4.52 -5.73
C PHE A 118 9.56 -5.01 -7.14
N ALA A 119 9.95 -6.28 -7.27
CA ALA A 119 10.22 -6.89 -8.56
C ALA A 119 8.93 -7.05 -9.38
N GLU A 120 7.89 -7.61 -8.77
CA GLU A 120 6.51 -7.63 -9.27
C GLU A 120 5.73 -6.43 -8.74
N SER A 121 4.73 -5.95 -9.49
CA SER A 121 3.89 -4.85 -9.02
C SER A 121 3.07 -5.28 -7.81
N VAL A 122 2.95 -4.37 -6.84
CA VAL A 122 1.98 -4.48 -5.75
C VAL A 122 0.92 -3.43 -6.04
N GLU A 123 -0.32 -3.88 -6.25
CA GLU A 123 -1.32 -3.08 -6.95
C GLU A 123 -0.78 -2.62 -8.32
N PHE A 124 -0.79 -1.31 -8.58
CA PHE A 124 -0.35 -0.72 -9.84
C PHE A 124 1.14 -0.40 -9.90
N SER A 125 1.83 -0.26 -8.76
CA SER A 125 3.20 0.29 -8.73
C SER A 125 4.26 -0.72 -8.28
N HIS A 126 5.48 -0.47 -8.74
CA HIS A 126 6.69 -1.18 -8.31
C HIS A 126 7.49 -0.39 -7.28
N LEU A 127 7.19 0.90 -7.07
CA LEU A 127 8.06 1.80 -6.32
C LEU A 127 7.24 2.70 -5.41
N PHE A 128 7.55 2.66 -4.12
CA PHE A 128 6.82 3.42 -3.11
C PHE A 128 7.79 4.15 -2.19
N ALA A 129 7.54 5.43 -1.99
CA ALA A 129 8.31 6.28 -1.09
C ALA A 129 7.79 6.12 0.33
N ARG A 130 8.69 6.14 1.29
CA ARG A 130 8.36 6.09 2.71
C ARG A 130 7.69 7.38 3.14
N GLU A 131 6.54 7.27 3.78
CA GLU A 131 5.91 8.41 4.43
C GLU A 131 6.44 8.64 5.84
N GLU A 132 6.30 9.88 6.31
CA GLU A 132 6.61 10.23 7.69
C GLU A 132 5.56 9.70 8.68
N GLY A 133 6.03 9.39 9.89
CA GLY A 133 5.19 8.97 11.02
C GLY A 133 4.92 7.47 11.09
N PRO A 134 4.33 7.02 12.21
CA PRO A 134 4.02 5.62 12.42
C PRO A 134 2.82 5.18 11.58
N VAL A 135 2.86 3.92 11.16
CA VAL A 135 1.71 3.19 10.59
C VAL A 135 0.75 2.75 11.69
N ARG A 136 -0.55 2.89 11.46
CA ARG A 136 -1.60 2.56 12.41
C ARG A 136 -2.80 1.92 11.72
N PRO A 137 -3.51 0.98 12.38
CA PRO A 137 -4.66 0.30 11.76
C PRO A 137 -5.81 1.22 11.33
N ASP A 138 -5.99 2.38 11.96
CA ASP A 138 -7.04 3.36 11.62
C ASP A 138 -6.73 4.16 10.36
N GLN A 139 -5.55 3.98 9.77
CA GLN A 139 -5.15 4.57 8.50
C GLN A 139 -5.49 3.69 7.30
N ASP A 140 -5.96 2.46 7.52
CA ASP A 140 -6.59 1.64 6.49
C ASP A 140 -7.94 2.29 6.11
N PRO A 141 -8.16 2.68 4.83
CA PRO A 141 -9.42 3.30 4.40
C PRO A 141 -10.65 2.44 4.64
N SER A 142 -10.50 1.11 4.77
CA SER A 142 -11.58 0.17 5.06
C SER A 142 -11.80 -0.10 6.57
N SER A 143 -11.00 0.52 7.45
CA SER A 143 -11.05 0.33 8.92
C SER A 143 -12.38 0.69 9.55
N GLY A 144 -13.10 1.68 9.00
CA GLY A 144 -14.40 2.12 9.50
C GLY A 144 -15.55 1.15 9.18
N ASP A 145 -15.46 0.44 8.05
CA ASP A 145 -16.56 -0.37 7.52
C ASP A 145 -16.46 -1.83 7.96
N PHE A 146 -15.25 -2.32 8.24
CA PHE A 146 -15.01 -3.71 8.63
C PHE A 146 -13.92 -3.78 9.70
N PRO A 147 -14.14 -4.41 10.87
CA PRO A 147 -13.05 -4.70 11.79
C PRO A 147 -12.07 -5.72 11.15
N HIS A 148 -10.79 -5.63 11.49
CA HIS A 148 -9.85 -6.71 11.17
C HIS A 148 -10.33 -8.01 11.86
N PRO A 149 -10.36 -9.16 11.16
CA PRO A 149 -10.59 -10.44 11.82
C PRO A 149 -9.49 -10.77 12.85
#